data_AF-A0A1V4TR94-F1
#
_entry.id   AF-A0A1V4TR94-F1
#
_cell.length_a   1.000
_cell.length_b   1.000
_cell.length_c   1.000
_cell.angle_alpha   90.00
_cell.angle_beta   90.00
_cell.angle_gamma   90.00
#
_symmetry.space_group_name_H-M   'P 1'
#
loop_
_entity.id
_entity.type
_entity.pdbx_description
1 polymer ?
#
loop_
_entity_poly.entity_id
_entity_poly.type
_entity_poly.pdbx_seq_one_letter_code
_entity_poly.pdbx_strand_id
1 'polypeptide(L)'
;MDELDVLLSVIENPTRRRILEALVREPHYPLQLSRELGLSQQGIMKHLRMLEELDMVRSFTEESDQGGPSRRRYFPTTGFTIVVDIGPGLFNTEVAVRPFDDEPQTTASHEDGRRIKDLRAELGRIDRELDELKERRSRLIHEKEGLLEMAGRMVDSAFHDYQGRKVVYEYILHPEMEPRDLARGLGLRDDTVEGILRQLEGENDRRE
;
A
#
# COMPACT_ATOMS: atom_id res chain seq x y z
N MET A 1 16.02 -0.06 0.93
CA MET A 1 14.95 -0.16 -0.08
C MET A 1 13.73 0.42 0.58
N ASP A 2 12.98 1.29 -0.09
CA ASP A 2 11.73 1.82 0.47
C ASP A 2 10.79 0.63 0.78
N GLU A 3 10.01 0.70 1.86
CA GLU A 3 9.06 -0.34 2.22
C GLU A 3 8.06 -0.58 1.09
N LEU A 4 7.66 0.51 0.42
CA LEU A 4 6.86 0.48 -0.79
C LEU A 4 7.51 -0.36 -1.90
N ASP A 5 8.80 -0.12 -2.19
CA ASP A 5 9.53 -0.84 -3.25
C ASP A 5 9.57 -2.35 -2.98
N VAL A 6 9.76 -2.72 -1.71
CA VAL A 6 9.78 -4.12 -1.28
C VAL A 6 8.42 -4.76 -1.54
N LEU A 7 7.33 -4.16 -1.07
CA LEU A 7 5.98 -4.71 -1.24
C LEU A 7 5.55 -4.76 -2.71
N LEU A 8 5.87 -3.72 -3.49
CA LEU A 8 5.64 -3.71 -4.93
C LEU A 8 6.39 -4.84 -5.63
N SER A 9 7.67 -5.06 -5.25
CA SER A 9 8.44 -6.17 -5.78
C SER A 9 7.80 -7.52 -5.46
N VAL A 10 7.20 -7.70 -4.27
CA VAL A 10 6.51 -8.94 -3.91
C VAL A 10 5.32 -9.19 -4.84
N ILE A 11 4.45 -8.19 -5.04
CA ILE A 11 3.19 -8.38 -5.78
C ILE A 11 3.32 -8.26 -7.30
N GLU A 12 4.40 -7.67 -7.81
CA GLU A 12 4.66 -7.53 -9.25
C GLU A 12 4.53 -8.87 -9.97
N ASN A 13 5.10 -9.93 -9.39
CA ASN A 13 5.10 -11.25 -10.02
C ASN A 13 3.77 -11.99 -9.76
N PRO A 14 3.07 -12.44 -10.82
CA PRO A 14 1.79 -13.13 -10.68
C PRO A 14 1.89 -14.47 -9.94
N THR A 15 3.03 -15.19 -10.05
CA THR A 15 3.25 -16.43 -9.30
C THR A 15 3.34 -16.17 -7.81
N ARG A 16 4.02 -15.10 -7.37
CA ARG A 16 4.07 -14.73 -5.95
C ARG A 16 2.67 -14.41 -5.42
N ARG A 17 1.87 -13.66 -6.18
CA ARG A 17 0.46 -13.38 -5.83
C ARG A 17 -0.36 -14.67 -5.67
N ARG A 18 -0.24 -15.61 -6.61
CA ARG A 18 -0.94 -16.90 -6.55
C ARG A 18 -0.49 -17.78 -5.39
N ILE A 19 0.80 -17.77 -5.05
CA ILE A 19 1.32 -18.45 -3.87
C ILE A 19 0.71 -17.85 -2.60
N LEU A 20 0.77 -16.52 -2.44
CA LEU A 20 0.19 -15.84 -1.28
C LEU A 20 -1.32 -16.09 -1.18
N GLU A 21 -2.06 -16.05 -2.30
CA GLU A 21 -3.49 -16.36 -2.34
C GLU A 21 -3.81 -17.77 -1.81
N ALA A 22 -3.01 -18.77 -2.19
CA ALA A 22 -3.17 -20.14 -1.68
C ALA A 22 -2.83 -20.24 -0.18
N LEU A 23 -1.75 -19.58 0.25
CA LEU A 23 -1.29 -19.60 1.63
C LEU A 23 -2.22 -18.86 2.61
N VAL A 24 -2.94 -17.83 2.16
CA VAL A 24 -3.94 -17.12 2.98
C VAL A 24 -5.15 -18.00 3.28
N ARG A 25 -5.48 -18.97 2.41
CA ARG A 25 -6.58 -19.91 2.64
C ARG A 25 -6.21 -20.98 3.66
N GLU A 26 -5.05 -21.59 3.47
CA GLU A 26 -4.50 -22.58 4.40
C GLU A 26 -2.99 -22.79 4.20
N PRO A 27 -2.26 -23.32 5.22
CA PRO A 27 -0.84 -23.61 5.09
C PRO A 27 -0.55 -24.78 4.16
N HIS A 28 0.36 -24.58 3.20
CA HIS A 28 0.72 -25.58 2.19
C HIS A 28 2.20 -25.96 2.22
N TYR A 29 2.50 -27.22 1.86
CA TYR A 29 3.87 -27.62 1.52
C TYR A 29 4.15 -27.44 0.01
N PRO A 30 5.42 -27.29 -0.42
CA PRO A 30 5.77 -26.88 -1.79
C PRO A 30 5.19 -27.74 -2.93
N LEU A 31 5.04 -29.05 -2.69
CA LEU A 31 4.48 -29.96 -3.68
C LEU A 31 2.96 -29.79 -3.86
N GLN A 32 2.21 -29.37 -2.83
CA GLN A 32 0.79 -29.01 -3.01
C GLN A 32 0.66 -27.77 -3.88
N LEU A 33 1.37 -26.69 -3.55
CA LEU A 33 1.40 -25.45 -4.34
C LEU A 33 1.82 -25.71 -5.78
N SER A 34 2.81 -26.59 -6.00
CA SER A 34 3.25 -27.00 -7.33
C SER A 34 2.11 -27.62 -8.15
N ARG A 35 1.33 -28.53 -7.54
CA ARG A 35 0.18 -29.19 -8.19
C ARG A 35 -0.98 -28.23 -8.42
N GLU A 36 -1.34 -27.43 -7.43
CA GLU A 36 -2.44 -26.47 -7.51
C GLU A 36 -2.16 -25.37 -8.53
N LEU A 37 -0.94 -24.83 -8.54
CA LEU A 37 -0.59 -23.70 -9.39
C LEU A 37 -0.11 -24.11 -10.79
N GLY A 38 0.16 -25.40 -11.01
CA GLY A 38 0.68 -25.92 -12.28
C GLY A 38 2.13 -25.51 -12.56
N LEU A 39 2.94 -25.39 -11.51
CA LEU A 39 4.32 -24.88 -11.58
C LEU A 39 5.31 -25.92 -11.05
N SER A 40 6.57 -25.84 -11.46
CA SER A 40 7.59 -26.74 -10.93
C SER A 40 7.84 -26.51 -9.44
N GLN A 41 8.06 -27.58 -8.68
CA GLN A 41 8.34 -27.49 -7.25
C GLN A 41 9.60 -26.64 -6.96
N GLN A 42 10.62 -26.72 -7.83
CA GLN A 42 11.82 -25.87 -7.71
C GLN A 42 11.47 -24.38 -7.90
N GLY A 43 10.58 -24.05 -8.84
CA GLY A 43 10.08 -22.68 -9.03
C GLY A 43 9.33 -22.16 -7.81
N ILE A 44 8.41 -22.98 -7.26
CA ILE A 44 7.69 -22.66 -6.02
C ILE A 44 8.67 -22.40 -4.87
N MET A 45 9.66 -23.29 -4.67
CA MET A 45 10.67 -23.14 -3.62
C MET A 45 11.48 -21.85 -3.76
N LYS A 46 11.82 -21.44 -4.99
CA LYS A 46 12.51 -20.17 -5.23
C LYS A 46 11.67 -18.98 -4.77
N HIS A 47 10.37 -18.98 -5.09
CA HIS A 47 9.46 -17.91 -4.66
C HIS A 47 9.24 -17.91 -3.14
N LEU A 48 9.06 -19.08 -2.53
CA LEU A 48 8.87 -19.19 -1.08
C LEU A 48 10.09 -18.68 -0.30
N ARG A 49 11.32 -18.99 -0.73
CA ARG A 49 12.53 -18.45 -0.08
C ARG A 49 12.58 -16.93 -0.12
N MET A 50 12.28 -16.34 -1.28
CA MET A 50 12.22 -14.89 -1.42
C MET A 50 11.12 -14.28 -0.53
N LEU A 51 9.96 -14.92 -0.43
CA LEU A 51 8.89 -14.46 0.46
C LEU A 51 9.26 -14.59 1.94
N GLU A 52 10.01 -15.64 2.33
CA GLU A 52 10.56 -15.80 3.69
C GLU A 52 11.60 -14.71 4.00
N GLU A 53 12.51 -14.42 3.06
CA GLU A 53 13.52 -13.35 3.20
C GLU A 53 12.90 -11.96 3.37
N LEU A 54 11.66 -11.77 2.95
CA LEU A 54 10.92 -10.51 3.05
C LEU A 54 9.89 -10.51 4.19
N ASP A 55 9.92 -11.51 5.09
CA ASP A 55 8.96 -11.68 6.20
C ASP A 55 7.48 -11.70 5.76
N MET A 56 7.21 -12.08 4.50
CA MET A 56 5.85 -12.22 3.98
C MET A 56 5.25 -13.58 4.34
N VAL A 57 6.10 -14.60 4.48
CA VAL A 57 5.71 -15.95 4.88
C VAL A 57 6.72 -16.51 5.88
N ARG A 58 6.27 -17.44 6.72
CA ARG A 58 7.13 -18.29 7.54
C ARG A 58 6.80 -19.75 7.30
N SER A 59 7.62 -20.63 7.84
CA SER A 59 7.42 -22.06 7.74
C SER A 59 7.52 -22.78 9.08
N PHE A 60 6.77 -23.86 9.21
CA PHE A 60 6.81 -24.78 10.34
C PHE A 60 6.91 -26.23 9.86
N THR A 61 7.32 -27.11 10.77
CA THR A 61 7.49 -28.53 10.47
C THR A 61 6.29 -29.32 10.98
N GLU A 62 5.66 -30.06 10.07
CA GLU A 62 4.56 -30.96 10.40
C GLU A 62 5.05 -32.42 10.24
N GLU A 63 4.83 -33.24 11.26
CA GLU A 63 5.10 -34.67 11.20
C GLU A 63 4.14 -35.34 10.20
N SER A 64 4.61 -36.35 9.48
CA SER A 64 3.75 -37.04 8.53
C SER A 64 2.89 -38.08 9.23
N ASP A 65 1.57 -37.99 9.06
CA ASP A 65 0.59 -38.95 9.57
C ASP A 65 0.84 -40.41 9.15
N GLN A 66 1.60 -40.64 8.08
CA GLN A 66 1.86 -41.98 7.51
C GLN A 66 3.30 -42.46 7.71
N GLY A 67 4.04 -41.88 8.67
CA GLY A 67 5.44 -42.26 8.93
C GLY A 67 6.42 -41.85 7.84
N GLY A 68 6.01 -40.93 6.96
CA GLY A 68 6.87 -40.30 5.96
C GLY A 68 7.78 -39.22 6.56
N PRO A 69 8.72 -38.67 5.78
CA PRO A 69 9.55 -37.55 6.23
C PRO A 69 8.68 -36.33 6.58
N SER A 70 9.09 -35.61 7.62
CA SER A 70 8.43 -34.39 8.07
C SER A 70 8.36 -33.36 6.93
N ARG A 71 7.23 -32.66 6.84
CA ARG A 71 6.94 -31.73 5.75
C ARG A 71 6.97 -30.31 6.26
N ARG A 72 7.69 -29.44 5.53
CA ARG A 72 7.70 -28.02 5.82
C ARG A 72 6.50 -27.36 5.16
N ARG A 73 5.59 -26.82 5.98
CA ARG A 73 4.45 -26.02 5.53
C ARG A 73 4.76 -24.54 5.66
N TYR A 74 4.14 -23.75 4.81
CA TYR A 74 4.30 -22.31 4.75
C TYR A 74 2.98 -21.63 5.09
N PHE A 75 3.05 -20.46 5.71
CA PHE A 75 1.90 -19.62 6.03
C PHE A 75 2.29 -18.14 5.94
N PRO A 76 1.35 -17.23 5.61
CA PRO A 76 1.63 -15.81 5.54
C PRO A 76 1.77 -15.22 6.95
N THR A 77 2.57 -14.16 7.09
CA THR A 77 2.81 -13.48 8.37
C THR A 77 2.57 -11.98 8.34
N THR A 78 2.32 -11.45 7.14
CA THR A 78 2.22 -10.01 6.93
C THR A 78 1.07 -9.68 6.00
N GLY A 79 0.13 -8.89 6.49
CA GLY A 79 -0.93 -8.28 5.69
C GLY A 79 -0.56 -6.84 5.39
N PHE A 80 -0.89 -6.35 4.21
CA PHE A 80 -0.61 -4.96 3.87
C PHE A 80 -1.66 -4.37 2.95
N THR A 81 -1.72 -3.05 2.91
CA THR A 81 -2.51 -2.26 1.98
C THR A 81 -1.58 -1.23 1.35
N ILE A 82 -1.58 -1.14 0.02
CA ILE A 82 -0.90 -0.09 -0.74
C ILE A 82 -1.98 0.72 -1.43
N VAL A 83 -1.92 2.03 -1.27
CA VAL A 83 -2.78 2.99 -1.95
C VAL A 83 -1.89 3.89 -2.80
N VAL A 84 -2.18 3.99 -4.09
CA VAL A 84 -1.46 4.86 -5.03
C VAL A 84 -2.48 5.71 -5.78
N ASP A 85 -2.37 7.02 -5.66
CA ASP A 85 -3.18 7.99 -6.42
C ASP A 85 -2.28 8.75 -7.40
N ILE A 86 -2.73 8.81 -8.66
CA ILE A 86 -2.03 9.50 -9.73
C ILE A 86 -3.06 10.33 -10.51
N GLY A 87 -2.85 11.64 -10.55
CA GLY A 87 -3.71 12.59 -11.24
C GLY A 87 -3.00 13.92 -11.51
N PRO A 88 -3.67 14.91 -12.14
CA PRO A 88 -3.11 16.24 -12.38
C PRO A 88 -2.67 16.90 -11.06
N GLY A 89 -1.38 17.13 -10.92
CA GLY A 89 -0.81 17.69 -9.70
C GLY A 89 -0.86 16.77 -8.47
N LEU A 90 -1.27 15.50 -8.63
CA LEU A 90 -1.43 14.55 -7.54
C LEU A 90 -0.56 13.31 -7.78
N PHE A 91 0.37 13.09 -6.85
CA PHE A 91 1.04 11.80 -6.68
C PHE A 91 1.08 11.50 -5.19
N ASN A 92 0.35 10.47 -4.76
CA ASN A 92 0.29 10.06 -3.37
C ASN A 92 0.49 8.55 -3.27
N THR A 93 1.28 8.13 -2.30
CA THR A 93 1.45 6.73 -1.97
C THR A 93 1.37 6.52 -0.47
N GLU A 94 0.49 5.61 -0.04
CA GLU A 94 0.35 5.21 1.34
C GLU A 94 0.54 3.70 1.47
N VAL A 95 1.27 3.30 2.50
CA VAL A 95 1.50 1.91 2.85
C VAL A 95 1.05 1.69 4.28
N ALA A 96 0.22 0.67 4.49
CA ALA A 96 -0.19 0.23 5.82
C ALA A 96 0.10 -1.26 5.96
N VAL A 97 1.09 -1.61 6.79
CA VAL A 97 1.48 -2.99 7.08
C VAL A 97 0.89 -3.43 8.43
N ARG A 98 0.43 -4.68 8.47
CA ARG A 98 -0.22 -5.34 9.60
C ARG A 98 0.41 -6.72 9.77
N PRO A 99 1.45 -6.87 10.60
CA PRO A 99 2.00 -8.18 10.92
C PRO A 99 0.95 -9.00 11.69
N PHE A 100 0.90 -10.30 11.41
CA PHE A 100 0.12 -11.26 12.17
C PHE A 100 0.95 -12.53 12.33
N ASP A 101 1.18 -12.96 13.56
CA ASP A 101 2.23 -13.96 13.87
C ASP A 101 1.67 -15.23 14.52
N ASP A 102 0.41 -15.54 14.23
CA ASP A 102 -0.22 -16.74 14.76
C ASP A 102 0.10 -17.93 13.84
N GLU A 103 1.01 -18.79 14.30
CA GLU A 103 1.15 -20.12 13.74
C GLU A 103 -0.24 -20.79 13.73
N PRO A 104 -0.67 -21.35 12.59
CA PRO A 104 -2.04 -21.85 12.46
C PRO A 104 -2.32 -22.93 13.51
N GLN A 105 -3.19 -22.62 14.47
CA GLN A 105 -3.63 -23.59 15.46
C GLN A 105 -4.63 -24.55 14.81
N THR A 106 -4.34 -25.85 14.84
CA THR A 106 -5.26 -26.92 14.45
C THR A 106 -6.34 -27.10 15.52
N THR A 107 -7.15 -26.07 15.78
CA THR A 107 -8.36 -26.24 16.58
C THR A 107 -9.44 -26.83 15.69
N ALA A 108 -9.57 -28.16 15.70
CA ALA A 108 -10.74 -28.85 15.16
C ALA A 108 -11.98 -28.48 15.99
N SER A 109 -12.55 -27.31 15.69
CA SER A 109 -13.81 -26.88 16.26
C SER A 109 -14.91 -27.50 15.41
N HIS A 110 -15.83 -28.23 16.04
CA HIS A 110 -17.01 -28.80 15.37
C HIS A 110 -17.70 -27.73 14.49
N GLU A 111 -17.85 -28.06 13.22
CA GLU A 111 -18.43 -27.21 12.17
C GLU A 111 -19.88 -26.84 12.50
N ASP A 112 -20.05 -25.72 13.20
CA ASP A 112 -21.36 -25.11 13.38
C ASP A 112 -21.68 -24.30 12.12
N GLY A 113 -22.32 -24.93 11.14
CA GLY A 113 -22.72 -24.28 9.89
C GLY A 113 -23.57 -23.02 10.07
N ARG A 114 -24.17 -22.82 11.25
CA ARG A 114 -24.83 -21.56 11.60
C ARG A 114 -23.83 -20.42 11.78
N ARG A 115 -22.70 -20.66 12.48
CA ARG A 115 -21.62 -19.67 12.63
C ARG A 115 -21.04 -19.24 11.29
N ILE A 116 -20.89 -20.16 10.34
CA ILE A 116 -20.41 -19.83 8.98
C ILE A 116 -21.37 -18.86 8.28
N LYS A 117 -22.69 -19.05 8.43
CA LYS A 117 -23.69 -18.13 7.85
C LYS A 117 -23.66 -16.76 8.53
N ASP A 118 -23.47 -16.72 9.84
CA ASP A 118 -23.36 -15.47 10.60
C ASP A 118 -22.10 -14.70 10.18
N LEU A 119 -20.94 -15.37 10.08
CA LEU A 119 -19.69 -14.81 9.57
C LEU A 119 -19.86 -14.25 8.15
N ARG A 120 -20.52 -15.00 7.25
CA ARG A 120 -20.80 -14.53 5.88
C ARG A 120 -21.64 -13.26 5.87
N ALA A 121 -22.66 -13.17 6.73
CA ALA A 121 -23.51 -11.98 6.82
C ALA A 121 -22.72 -10.78 7.34
N GLU A 122 -21.85 -10.99 8.32
CA GLU A 122 -20.98 -9.94 8.87
C GLU A 122 -19.94 -9.47 7.85
N LEU A 123 -19.26 -10.38 7.15
CA LEU A 123 -18.33 -10.03 6.06
C LEU A 123 -19.04 -9.18 4.99
N GLY A 124 -20.24 -9.58 4.57
CA GLY A 124 -21.01 -8.79 3.60
C GLY A 124 -21.49 -7.42 4.11
N ARG A 125 -21.51 -7.18 5.43
CA ARG A 125 -21.72 -5.84 6.00
C ARG A 125 -20.44 -5.01 5.89
N ILE A 126 -19.30 -5.59 6.26
CA ILE A 126 -17.99 -4.93 6.22
C ILE A 126 -17.63 -4.55 4.77
N ASP A 127 -17.81 -5.46 3.82
CA ASP A 127 -17.50 -5.20 2.40
C ASP A 127 -18.28 -4.01 1.85
N ARG A 128 -19.58 -3.89 2.21
CA ARG A 128 -20.40 -2.74 1.80
C ARG A 128 -19.91 -1.42 2.39
N GLU A 129 -19.53 -1.42 3.67
CA GLU A 129 -18.98 -0.22 4.32
C GLU A 129 -17.64 0.19 3.68
N LEU A 130 -16.79 -0.78 3.33
CA LEU A 130 -15.54 -0.53 2.61
C LEU A 130 -15.79 0.05 1.21
N ASP A 131 -16.79 -0.46 0.49
CA ASP A 131 -17.17 0.06 -0.84
C ASP A 131 -17.70 1.51 -0.75
N GLU A 132 -18.56 1.81 0.23
CA GLU A 132 -19.05 3.18 0.47
C GLU A 132 -17.91 4.16 0.79
N LEU A 133 -16.94 3.73 1.62
CA LEU A 133 -15.74 4.50 1.93
C LEU A 133 -14.87 4.73 0.69
N LYS A 134 -14.71 3.71 -0.16
CA LYS A 134 -13.96 3.81 -1.41
C LYS A 134 -14.60 4.81 -2.38
N GLU A 135 -15.93 4.79 -2.52
CA GLU A 135 -16.65 5.76 -3.35
C GLU A 135 -16.53 7.19 -2.81
N ARG A 136 -16.64 7.36 -1.49
CA ARG A 136 -16.43 8.65 -0.84
C ARG A 136 -15.01 9.18 -1.07
N ARG A 137 -14.00 8.31 -0.90
CA ARG A 137 -12.59 8.65 -1.15
C ARG A 137 -12.37 9.06 -2.60
N SER A 138 -12.92 8.32 -3.56
CA SER A 138 -12.82 8.64 -4.99
C SER A 138 -13.35 10.05 -5.31
N ARG A 139 -14.50 10.43 -4.75
CA ARG A 139 -15.06 11.79 -4.91
C ARG A 139 -14.14 12.88 -4.37
N LEU A 140 -13.57 12.67 -3.19
CA LEU A 140 -12.66 13.63 -2.56
C LEU A 140 -11.34 13.76 -3.32
N ILE A 141 -10.81 12.65 -3.86
CA ILE A 141 -9.62 12.68 -4.73
C ILE A 141 -9.90 13.51 -5.98
N HIS A 142 -11.05 13.32 -6.63
CA HIS A 142 -11.41 14.10 -7.81
C HIS A 142 -11.55 15.61 -7.52
N GLU A 143 -12.16 15.97 -6.39
CA GLU A 143 -12.24 17.37 -5.94
C GLU A 143 -10.84 17.95 -5.69
N LYS A 144 -9.97 17.18 -5.03
CA LYS A 144 -8.57 17.56 -4.78
C LYS A 144 -7.80 17.77 -6.08
N GLU A 145 -7.94 16.88 -7.06
CA GLU A 145 -7.33 17.02 -8.39
C GLU A 145 -7.77 18.31 -9.08
N GLY A 146 -9.06 18.65 -9.03
CA GLY A 146 -9.57 19.90 -9.60
C GLY A 146 -8.96 21.15 -8.97
N LEU A 147 -8.79 21.16 -7.65
CA LEU A 147 -8.10 22.26 -6.94
C LEU A 147 -6.62 22.34 -7.33
N LEU A 148 -5.93 21.21 -7.41
CA LEU A 148 -4.51 21.15 -7.79
C LEU A 148 -4.28 21.58 -9.24
N GLU A 149 -5.18 21.24 -10.15
CA GLU A 149 -5.10 21.67 -11.54
C GLU A 149 -5.31 23.19 -11.68
N MET A 150 -6.27 23.76 -10.94
CA MET A 150 -6.46 25.21 -10.88
C MET A 150 -5.24 25.92 -10.29
N ALA A 151 -4.71 25.39 -9.18
CA ALA A 151 -3.48 25.88 -8.57
C ALA A 151 -2.30 25.85 -9.55
N GLY A 152 -2.08 24.72 -10.23
CA GLY A 152 -1.00 24.56 -11.20
C GLY A 152 -1.03 25.62 -12.30
N ARG A 153 -2.22 25.90 -12.86
CA ARG A 153 -2.39 26.97 -13.87
C ARG A 153 -2.05 28.37 -13.33
N MET A 154 -2.45 28.65 -12.08
CA MET A 154 -2.15 29.94 -11.44
C MET A 154 -0.66 30.08 -11.15
N VAL A 155 -0.02 29.02 -10.65
CA VAL A 155 1.42 28.97 -10.39
C VAL A 155 2.24 29.16 -11.66
N ASP A 156 1.86 28.49 -12.75
CA ASP A 156 2.52 28.64 -14.06
C ASP A 156 2.39 30.07 -14.62
N SER A 157 1.30 30.77 -14.29
CA SER A 157 1.07 32.14 -14.73
C SER A 157 1.84 33.16 -13.88
N ALA A 158 1.91 32.96 -12.56
CA ALA A 158 2.51 33.89 -11.60
C ALA A 158 4.04 33.75 -11.50
N PHE A 159 4.59 32.55 -11.71
CA PHE A 159 6.02 32.28 -11.55
C PHE A 159 6.64 31.80 -12.86
N HIS A 160 7.61 32.55 -13.37
CA HIS A 160 8.29 32.23 -14.63
C HIS A 160 9.51 31.32 -14.44
N ASP A 161 10.06 31.25 -13.23
CA ASP A 161 11.20 30.39 -12.92
C ASP A 161 10.76 29.06 -12.30
N TYR A 162 11.57 28.03 -12.49
CA TYR A 162 11.27 26.69 -12.00
C TYR A 162 11.31 26.59 -10.47
N GLN A 163 12.17 27.36 -9.80
CA GLN A 163 12.34 27.29 -8.35
C GLN A 163 11.12 27.87 -7.63
N GLY A 164 10.61 29.02 -8.07
CA GLY A 164 9.38 29.63 -7.58
C GLY A 164 8.19 28.70 -7.73
N ARG A 165 7.99 28.16 -8.94
CA ARG A 165 6.92 27.18 -9.18
C ARG A 165 7.03 25.96 -8.28
N LYS A 166 8.24 25.41 -8.10
CA LYS A 166 8.46 24.25 -7.23
C LYS A 166 8.14 24.57 -5.77
N VAL A 167 8.62 25.69 -5.23
CA VAL A 167 8.34 26.10 -3.85
C VAL A 167 6.85 26.25 -3.60
N VAL A 168 6.13 26.95 -4.48
CA VAL A 168 4.69 27.16 -4.33
C VAL A 168 3.91 25.87 -4.50
N TYR A 169 4.32 25.01 -5.42
CA TYR A 169 3.70 23.70 -5.61
C TYR A 169 3.82 22.82 -4.36
N GLU A 170 5.00 22.74 -3.76
CA GLU A 170 5.22 22.00 -2.51
C GLU A 170 4.46 22.62 -1.33
N TYR A 171 4.37 23.95 -1.26
CA TYR A 171 3.55 24.65 -0.27
C TYR A 171 2.06 24.28 -0.38
N ILE A 172 1.53 24.19 -1.61
CA ILE A 172 0.13 23.82 -1.86
C ILE A 172 -0.13 22.34 -1.54
N LEU A 173 0.82 21.45 -1.84
CA LEU A 173 0.70 20.03 -1.54
C LEU A 173 0.77 19.70 -0.06
N HIS A 174 1.37 20.58 0.74
CA HIS A 174 1.63 20.36 2.15
C HIS A 174 1.12 21.51 3.01
N PRO A 175 -0.21 21.69 3.10
CA PRO A 175 -0.82 22.86 3.77
C PRO A 175 -0.54 22.92 5.28
N GLU A 176 -0.17 21.81 5.90
CA GLU A 176 0.17 21.73 7.34
C GLU A 176 1.68 21.95 7.60
N MET A 177 2.52 22.05 6.56
CA MET A 177 3.96 22.26 6.74
C MET A 177 4.30 23.74 6.86
N GLU A 178 5.12 24.06 7.86
CA GLU A 178 5.66 25.40 8.02
C GLU A 178 6.66 25.73 6.90
N PRO A 179 6.74 27.00 6.43
CA PRO A 179 7.67 27.42 5.37
C PRO A 179 9.15 27.05 5.63
N ARG A 180 9.55 26.97 6.90
CA ARG A 180 10.92 26.58 7.29
C ARG A 180 11.18 25.10 7.06
N ASP A 181 10.21 24.23 7.34
CA ASP A 181 10.34 22.80 7.10
C ASP A 181 10.29 22.51 5.59
N LEU A 182 9.49 23.28 4.84
CA LEU A 182 9.51 23.30 3.39
C LEU A 182 10.89 23.69 2.83
N ALA A 183 11.50 24.76 3.34
CA ALA A 183 12.83 25.20 2.94
C ALA A 183 13.89 24.13 3.18
N ARG A 184 13.85 23.50 4.36
CA ARG A 184 14.74 22.37 4.70
C ARG A 184 14.55 21.20 3.74
N GLY A 185 13.30 20.82 3.45
CA GLY A 185 12.99 19.73 2.51
C GLY A 185 13.44 20.01 1.08
N LEU A 186 13.37 21.28 0.65
CA LEU A 186 13.80 21.72 -0.67
C LEU A 186 15.31 22.00 -0.78
N GLY A 187 16.05 22.00 0.34
CA GLY A 187 17.46 22.40 0.37
C GLY A 187 17.68 23.88 0.07
N LEU A 188 16.68 24.71 0.36
CA LEU A 188 16.70 26.16 0.13
C LEU A 188 16.91 26.90 1.46
N ARG A 189 17.27 28.18 1.37
CA ARG A 189 17.32 29.05 2.55
C ARG A 189 15.91 29.53 2.90
N ASP A 190 15.63 29.64 4.19
CA ASP A 190 14.33 30.11 4.72
C ASP A 190 13.91 31.45 4.10
N ASP A 191 14.83 32.42 4.00
CA ASP A 191 14.58 33.74 3.41
C ASP A 191 14.16 33.68 1.93
N THR A 192 14.67 32.70 1.19
CA THR A 192 14.35 32.46 -0.22
C THR A 192 12.93 31.93 -0.35
N VAL A 193 12.55 30.96 0.49
CA VAL A 193 11.20 30.40 0.49
C VAL A 193 10.19 31.45 0.96
N GLU A 194 10.46 32.16 2.06
CA GLU A 194 9.61 33.26 2.52
C GLU A 194 9.45 34.35 1.46
N GLY A 195 10.53 34.72 0.77
CA GLY A 195 10.50 35.72 -0.30
C GLY A 195 9.61 35.30 -1.47
N ILE A 196 9.66 34.03 -1.87
CA ILE A 196 8.81 33.47 -2.93
C ILE A 196 7.34 33.44 -2.47
N LEU A 197 7.07 32.97 -1.24
CA LEU A 197 5.70 32.89 -0.72
C LEU A 197 5.06 34.27 -0.54
N ARG A 198 5.83 35.31 -0.18
CA ARG A 198 5.33 36.70 -0.13
C ARG A 198 4.86 37.23 -1.50
N GLN A 199 5.37 36.70 -2.61
CA GLN A 199 4.89 37.09 -3.94
C GLN A 199 3.44 36.64 -4.17
N LEU A 200 2.97 35.59 -3.49
CA LEU A 200 1.57 35.17 -3.51
C LEU A 200 0.65 36.16 -2.80
N GLU A 201 1.14 36.79 -1.72
CA GLU A 201 0.38 37.80 -0.97
C GLU A 201 0.28 39.13 -1.75
N GLY A 202 1.35 39.53 -2.45
CA GLY A 202 1.45 40.82 -3.13
C GLY A 202 0.69 40.96 -4.46
N GLU A 203 0.19 39.88 -5.05
CA GLU A 203 -0.64 39.94 -6.28
C GLU A 203 -2.15 40.06 -6.00
N ASN A 204 -2.62 39.71 -4.79
CA ASN A 204 -4.02 39.90 -4.41
C ASN A 204 -4.40 41.40 -4.35
N ASP A 205 -3.45 42.28 -4.01
CA ASP A 205 -3.66 43.74 -3.94
C ASP A 205 -3.72 44.44 -5.31
N ARG A 206 -3.52 43.74 -6.42
CA ARG A 206 -3.58 44.32 -7.79
C ARG A 206 -4.89 43.99 -8.54
N ARG A 207 -5.86 43.36 -7.86
CA ARG A 207 -7.16 42.95 -8.44
C ARG A 207 -8.39 43.62 -7.81
N GLU A 208 -8.22 44.65 -6.98
CA GLU A 208 -9.29 45.60 -6.61
C GLU A 208 -9.17 46.90 -7.41
#